data_AF-A0A8T4NXN5-F1
#
_entry.id   AF-A0A8T4NXN5-F1
#
_cell.length_a   1.000
_cell.length_b   1.000
_cell.length_c   1.000
_cell.angle_alpha   90.00
_cell.angle_beta   90.00
_cell.angle_gamma   90.00
#
_symmetry.space_group_name_H-M   'P 1'
#
loop_
_entity.id
_entity.type
_entity.pdbx_description
1 polymer ?
#
loop_
_entity_poly.entity_id
_entity_poly.type
_entity_poly.pdbx_seq_one_letter_code
_entity_poly.pdbx_strand_id
1 'polypeptide(L)'
;MKTKILFSVFLILVLGLTAVYALNEESDELESSTTNLIGTPIDLIISDSVELKDNFELEGISISGDYLLLSVSYSGGCQNHELNVLWDGELIKTSPSQVDLYLYHDSNNDLCEAEISEIFYLKLSNFNQDELVINFFDYNNVKYVVEYKNNGVSFVNSGNSSVEKSVCTDDAKICSDGSVVGRIGPNCEFQSCAFVEENNNSCSKDLKVCSDGTIVSSFSFM
;
A
#
# COMPACT_ATOMS: atom_id res chain seq x y z
N MET A 1 14.53 -70.87 5.70
CA MET A 1 15.41 -69.69 5.90
C MET A 1 15.32 -68.70 4.73
N LYS A 2 15.39 -69.17 3.47
CA LYS A 2 15.26 -68.32 2.26
C LYS A 2 13.92 -67.57 2.11
N THR A 3 12.81 -68.16 2.53
CA THR A 3 11.46 -67.55 2.48
C THR A 3 11.24 -66.42 3.49
N LYS A 4 11.92 -66.45 4.64
CA LYS A 4 11.85 -65.37 5.64
C LYS A 4 12.61 -64.10 5.19
N ILE A 5 13.69 -64.28 4.44
CA ILE A 5 14.47 -63.17 3.88
C ILE A 5 13.68 -62.46 2.78
N LEU A 6 12.98 -63.22 1.92
CA LEU A 6 12.18 -62.64 0.83
C LEU A 6 11.02 -61.77 1.36
N PHE A 7 10.36 -62.21 2.43
CA PHE A 7 9.25 -61.47 3.04
C PHE A 7 9.73 -60.19 3.73
N SER A 8 10.91 -60.22 4.35
CA SER A 8 11.51 -59.04 4.99
C SER A 8 11.94 -57.98 3.98
N VAL A 9 12.47 -58.38 2.81
CA VAL A 9 12.87 -57.44 1.76
C VAL A 9 11.64 -56.78 1.13
N PHE A 10 10.56 -57.55 0.92
CA PHE A 10 9.30 -57.01 0.38
C PHE A 10 8.65 -56.00 1.33
N LEU A 11 8.67 -56.27 2.65
CA LEU A 11 8.11 -55.35 3.65
C LEU A 11 8.88 -54.02 3.72
N ILE A 12 10.21 -54.06 3.61
CA ILE A 12 11.06 -52.86 3.58
C ILE A 12 10.83 -52.04 2.30
N LEU A 13 10.62 -52.70 1.16
CA LEU A 13 10.33 -52.03 -0.12
C LEU A 13 8.97 -51.34 -0.13
N VAL A 14 7.95 -51.97 0.46
CA VAL A 14 6.60 -51.38 0.58
C VAL A 14 6.58 -50.21 1.56
N LEU A 15 7.25 -50.33 2.73
CA LEU A 15 7.39 -49.24 3.70
C LEU A 15 8.20 -48.06 3.14
N GLY A 16 9.24 -48.35 2.35
CA GLY A 16 10.03 -47.34 1.65
C GLY A 16 9.22 -46.58 0.60
N LEU A 17 8.38 -47.26 -0.19
CA LEU A 17 7.52 -46.62 -1.17
C LEU A 17 6.47 -45.70 -0.52
N THR A 18 5.85 -46.11 0.58
CA THR A 18 4.87 -45.27 1.29
C THR A 18 5.50 -44.05 1.95
N ALA A 19 6.73 -44.17 2.48
CA ALA A 19 7.44 -43.03 3.05
C ALA A 19 7.82 -42.00 1.98
N VAL A 20 8.17 -42.44 0.76
CA VAL A 20 8.42 -41.51 -0.37
C VAL A 20 7.14 -40.78 -0.79
N TYR A 21 5.98 -41.44 -0.80
CA TYR A 21 4.71 -40.77 -1.09
C TYR A 21 4.29 -39.76 -0.02
N ALA A 22 4.60 -40.02 1.25
CA ALA A 22 4.25 -39.14 2.36
C ALA A 22 5.18 -37.91 2.54
N LEU A 23 6.30 -37.84 1.80
CA LEU A 23 7.22 -36.69 1.81
C LEU A 23 6.94 -35.68 0.68
N ASN A 24 5.88 -35.90 -0.12
CA ASN A 24 5.53 -35.06 -1.27
C ASN A 24 4.28 -34.17 -1.03
N GLU A 25 3.82 -34.06 0.21
CA GLU A 25 2.93 -32.97 0.64
C GLU A 25 3.73 -32.10 1.61
N GLU A 26 3.61 -30.77 1.46
CA GLU A 26 4.19 -29.73 2.33
C GLU A 26 5.55 -29.15 1.86
N SER A 27 5.50 -28.29 0.83
CA SER A 27 5.77 -26.85 0.96
C SER A 27 5.85 -26.16 -0.42
N ASP A 28 4.71 -26.04 -1.12
CA ASP A 28 4.57 -24.99 -2.14
C ASP A 28 4.14 -23.69 -1.44
N GLU A 29 5.03 -23.14 -0.62
CA GLU A 29 5.01 -21.70 -0.34
C GLU A 29 5.75 -21.04 -1.49
N LEU A 30 4.99 -20.69 -2.52
CA LEU A 30 5.40 -19.73 -3.53
C LEU A 30 5.56 -18.37 -2.84
N GLU A 31 6.72 -18.14 -2.22
CA GLU A 31 7.15 -16.81 -1.80
C GLU A 31 7.33 -15.93 -3.04
N SER A 32 6.20 -15.37 -3.45
CA SER A 32 6.01 -13.94 -3.60
C SER A 32 7.18 -13.19 -4.26
N SER A 33 7.15 -13.18 -5.59
CA SER A 33 7.68 -12.05 -6.35
C SER A 33 6.78 -10.80 -6.19
N THR A 34 6.38 -10.46 -4.97
CA THR A 34 5.82 -9.15 -4.64
C THR A 34 6.99 -8.26 -4.26
N THR A 35 7.42 -7.43 -5.20
CA THR A 35 8.11 -6.17 -4.88
C THR A 35 7.40 -5.49 -3.71
N ASN A 36 8.13 -4.96 -2.72
CA ASN A 36 7.63 -4.28 -1.52
C ASN A 36 6.48 -3.28 -1.80
N LEU A 37 5.24 -3.76 -1.89
CA LEU A 37 4.07 -2.90 -1.99
C LEU A 37 3.75 -2.42 -0.57
N ILE A 38 3.61 -1.11 -0.42
CA ILE A 38 3.18 -0.49 0.84
C ILE A 38 1.66 -0.45 0.78
N GLY A 39 0.99 -1.16 1.68
CA GLY A 39 -0.46 -1.16 1.80
C GLY A 39 -1.06 -2.53 2.10
N THR A 40 -2.38 -2.56 2.18
CA THR A 40 -3.22 -3.75 2.40
C THR A 40 -3.91 -4.15 1.09
N PRO A 41 -3.99 -5.45 0.75
CA PRO A 41 -4.79 -5.87 -0.38
C PRO A 41 -6.26 -5.58 -0.11
N ILE A 42 -7.00 -5.09 -1.12
CA ILE A 42 -8.44 -4.90 -1.05
C ILE A 42 -9.16 -5.81 -2.02
N ASP A 43 -10.27 -6.39 -1.56
CA ASP A 43 -11.06 -7.31 -2.35
C ASP A 43 -11.92 -6.58 -3.37
N LEU A 44 -12.12 -7.23 -4.52
CA LEU A 44 -13.04 -6.80 -5.57
C LEU A 44 -14.31 -7.65 -5.49
N ILE A 45 -15.42 -7.02 -5.11
CA ILE A 45 -16.71 -7.68 -4.95
C ILE A 45 -17.61 -7.30 -6.13
N ILE A 46 -18.20 -8.32 -6.76
CA ILE A 46 -19.23 -8.11 -7.79
C ILE A 46 -20.55 -7.80 -7.10
N SER A 47 -21.13 -6.63 -7.37
CA SER A 47 -22.39 -6.19 -6.79
C SER A 47 -23.18 -5.33 -7.78
N ASP A 48 -24.45 -5.69 -8.00
CA ASP A 48 -25.38 -4.92 -8.83
C ASP A 48 -25.92 -3.66 -8.10
N SER A 49 -25.63 -3.55 -6.80
CA SER A 49 -26.04 -2.44 -5.95
C SER A 49 -24.86 -1.85 -5.19
N VAL A 50 -24.71 -0.53 -5.27
CA VAL A 50 -23.75 0.23 -4.47
C VAL A 50 -24.48 0.76 -3.24
N GLU A 51 -24.40 0.04 -2.13
CA GLU A 51 -24.90 0.50 -0.83
C GLU A 51 -23.74 1.10 -0.04
N LEU A 52 -23.61 2.43 -0.07
CA LEU A 52 -22.64 3.12 0.77
C LEU A 52 -23.14 3.12 2.21
N LYS A 53 -22.27 2.72 3.16
CA LYS A 53 -22.65 2.59 4.57
C LYS A 53 -22.04 3.69 5.44
N ASP A 54 -20.74 3.58 5.73
CA ASP A 54 -20.05 4.52 6.61
C ASP A 54 -19.11 5.44 5.82
N ASN A 55 -19.00 6.69 6.26
CA ASN A 55 -18.22 7.72 5.57
C ASN A 55 -16.71 7.40 5.61
N PHE A 56 -16.02 7.77 4.53
CA PHE A 56 -14.57 7.73 4.39
C PHE A 56 -14.13 8.87 3.48
N GLU A 57 -12.84 9.18 3.47
CA GLU A 57 -12.23 10.13 2.55
C GLU A 57 -11.21 9.42 1.65
N LEU A 58 -11.33 9.62 0.34
CA LEU A 58 -10.33 9.18 -0.63
C LEU A 58 -9.28 10.27 -0.80
N GLU A 59 -8.19 10.16 -0.05
CA GLU A 59 -7.08 11.12 -0.08
C GLU A 59 -6.29 11.07 -1.41
N GLY A 60 -6.23 9.89 -2.04
CA GLY A 60 -5.49 9.72 -3.28
C GLY A 60 -5.74 8.40 -4.00
N ILE A 61 -5.57 8.44 -5.32
CA ILE A 61 -5.65 7.28 -6.22
C ILE A 61 -4.47 7.30 -7.18
N SER A 62 -3.79 6.16 -7.34
CA SER A 62 -2.61 6.07 -8.21
C SER A 62 -2.41 4.66 -8.77
N ILE A 63 -1.55 4.54 -9.78
CA ILE A 63 -1.17 3.25 -10.38
C ILE A 63 0.29 2.96 -10.06
N SER A 64 0.56 1.74 -9.61
CA SER A 64 1.92 1.21 -9.46
C SER A 64 2.01 -0.18 -10.06
N GLY A 65 2.62 -0.29 -11.23
CA GLY A 65 2.67 -1.56 -11.98
C GLY A 65 1.27 -2.05 -12.32
N ASP A 66 0.92 -3.25 -11.85
CA ASP A 66 -0.39 -3.89 -12.04
C ASP A 66 -1.40 -3.58 -10.92
N TYR A 67 -1.14 -2.56 -10.09
CA TYR A 67 -1.95 -2.26 -8.92
C TYR A 67 -2.52 -0.85 -8.98
N LEU A 68 -3.79 -0.74 -8.64
CA LEU A 68 -4.45 0.52 -8.26
C LEU A 68 -4.28 0.72 -6.76
N LEU A 69 -3.63 1.80 -6.36
CA LEU A 69 -3.40 2.17 -4.97
C LEU A 69 -4.39 3.25 -4.57
N LEU A 70 -5.05 3.05 -3.43
CA LEU A 70 -6.05 3.93 -2.84
C LEU A 70 -5.53 4.37 -1.47
N SER A 71 -5.30 5.66 -1.27
CA SER A 71 -5.07 6.25 0.07
C SER A 71 -6.42 6.65 0.63
N VAL A 72 -6.84 6.00 1.70
CA VAL A 72 -8.18 6.15 2.28
C VAL A 72 -8.04 6.48 3.75
N SER A 73 -8.75 7.49 4.21
CA SER A 73 -8.90 7.79 5.64
C SER A 73 -10.32 7.62 6.13
N TYR A 74 -10.45 7.19 7.38
CA TYR A 74 -11.73 6.97 8.05
C TYR A 74 -11.57 7.08 9.58
N SER A 75 -12.68 7.34 10.27
CA SER A 75 -12.74 7.35 11.73
C SER A 75 -12.90 5.93 12.27
N GLY A 76 -12.16 5.54 13.32
CA GLY A 76 -12.34 4.24 13.98
C GLY A 76 -11.25 3.90 15.00
N GLY A 77 -10.83 2.63 15.00
CA GLY A 77 -9.65 2.13 15.73
C GLY A 77 -9.95 1.13 16.86
N CYS A 78 -11.21 0.78 17.07
CA CYS A 78 -11.64 -0.16 18.10
C CYS A 78 -12.28 -1.43 17.54
N GLN A 79 -12.82 -1.36 16.33
CA GLN A 79 -13.34 -2.52 15.59
C GLN A 79 -12.58 -2.71 14.29
N ASN A 80 -12.75 -3.89 13.71
CA ASN A 80 -12.31 -4.13 12.34
C ASN A 80 -13.30 -3.46 11.40
N HIS A 81 -12.79 -2.76 10.40
CA HIS A 81 -13.60 -2.13 9.37
C HIS A 81 -13.55 -3.01 8.12
N GLU A 82 -14.68 -3.12 7.42
CA GLU A 82 -14.76 -3.82 6.14
C GLU A 82 -14.64 -2.78 5.02
N LEU A 83 -13.56 -2.87 4.25
CA LEU A 83 -13.33 -2.06 3.06
C LEU A 83 -13.21 -2.97 1.83
N ASN A 84 -14.00 -2.68 0.81
CA ASN A 84 -14.02 -3.44 -0.44
C ASN A 84 -14.17 -2.51 -1.64
N VAL A 85 -13.69 -2.93 -2.80
CA VAL A 85 -14.03 -2.28 -4.08
C VAL A 85 -15.20 -3.04 -4.70
N LEU A 86 -16.26 -2.32 -5.07
CA LEU A 86 -17.41 -2.87 -5.76
C LEU A 86 -17.31 -2.64 -7.27
N TRP A 87 -17.77 -3.64 -8.03
CA TRP A 87 -17.86 -3.61 -9.50
C TRP A 87 -19.15 -4.31 -9.95
N ASP A 88 -19.76 -3.85 -11.05
CA ASP A 88 -20.95 -4.48 -11.65
C ASP A 88 -20.64 -5.77 -12.44
N GLY A 89 -19.36 -6.14 -12.57
CA GLY A 89 -18.93 -7.32 -13.32
C GLY A 89 -18.89 -7.11 -14.84
N GLU A 90 -19.18 -5.91 -15.33
CA GLU A 90 -19.19 -5.60 -16.76
C GLU A 90 -18.10 -4.58 -17.14
N LEU A 91 -17.55 -4.74 -18.35
CA LEU A 91 -16.68 -3.75 -18.97
C LEU A 91 -17.48 -2.88 -19.94
N ILE A 92 -17.28 -1.57 -19.85
CA ILE A 92 -17.82 -0.61 -20.79
C ILE A 92 -17.05 -0.74 -22.10
N LYS A 93 -17.78 -1.06 -23.18
CA LYS A 93 -17.24 -1.33 -24.51
C LYS A 93 -16.82 -0.04 -25.23
N THR A 94 -15.66 0.50 -24.86
CA THR A 94 -14.98 1.61 -25.55
C THR A 94 -13.57 1.20 -25.98
N SER A 95 -12.76 2.15 -26.45
CA SER A 95 -11.34 1.92 -26.78
C SER A 95 -10.49 3.06 -26.21
N PRO A 96 -9.76 2.86 -25.09
CA PRO A 96 -9.68 1.65 -24.27
C PRO A 96 -11.01 1.27 -23.59
N SER A 97 -11.16 0.03 -23.15
CA SER A 97 -12.31 -0.40 -22.33
C SER A 97 -12.36 0.42 -21.04
N GLN A 98 -13.54 0.62 -20.45
CA GLN A 98 -13.66 1.27 -19.14
C GLN A 98 -14.30 0.35 -18.12
N VAL A 99 -14.05 0.66 -16.85
CA VAL A 99 -14.69 0.01 -15.70
C VAL A 99 -15.14 1.08 -14.70
N ASP A 100 -16.32 0.90 -14.13
CA ASP A 100 -16.83 1.72 -13.04
C ASP A 100 -16.62 0.96 -11.73
N LEU A 101 -15.89 1.58 -10.78
CA LEU A 101 -15.53 1.01 -9.49
C LEU A 101 -15.98 1.93 -8.35
N TYR A 102 -16.40 1.34 -7.23
CA TYR A 102 -16.89 2.08 -6.07
C TYR A 102 -16.18 1.61 -4.81
N LEU A 103 -15.81 2.53 -3.91
CA LEU A 103 -15.29 2.13 -2.60
C LEU A 103 -16.45 1.92 -1.60
N TYR A 104 -16.47 0.76 -0.98
CA TYR A 104 -17.38 0.41 0.11
C TYR A 104 -16.63 0.43 1.44
N HIS A 105 -17.30 0.92 2.49
CA HIS A 105 -16.77 0.96 3.84
C HIS A 105 -17.90 0.69 4.86
N ASP A 106 -17.65 -0.25 5.77
CA ASP A 106 -18.47 -0.55 6.94
C ASP A 106 -17.60 -0.56 8.19
N SER A 107 -17.90 0.36 9.12
CA SER A 107 -17.21 0.53 10.40
C SER A 107 -17.54 -0.56 11.43
N ASN A 108 -18.52 -1.43 11.14
CA ASN A 108 -19.07 -2.40 12.09
C ASN A 108 -19.54 -1.76 13.40
N ASN A 109 -20.15 -0.56 13.28
CA ASN A 109 -20.61 0.25 14.40
C ASN A 109 -19.46 0.68 15.36
N ASP A 110 -18.26 0.91 14.83
CA ASP A 110 -17.18 1.52 15.59
C ASP A 110 -17.56 2.95 16.02
N LEU A 111 -17.44 3.21 17.32
CA LEU A 111 -17.72 4.53 17.92
C LEU A 111 -16.44 5.29 18.24
N CYS A 112 -15.27 4.71 17.95
CA CYS A 112 -14.00 5.37 18.16
C CYS A 112 -13.75 6.45 17.09
N GLU A 113 -13.13 7.53 17.55
CA GLU A 113 -12.97 8.77 16.78
C GLU A 113 -11.52 8.99 16.32
N ALA A 114 -10.67 7.95 16.34
CA ALA A 114 -9.31 8.08 15.84
C ALA A 114 -9.34 8.17 14.31
N GLU A 115 -8.52 9.06 13.75
CA GLU A 115 -8.34 9.20 12.31
C GLU A 115 -7.31 8.17 11.84
N ILE A 116 -7.77 7.19 11.04
CA ILE A 116 -6.96 6.13 10.48
C ILE A 116 -6.77 6.42 9.00
N SER A 117 -5.53 6.49 8.53
CA SER A 117 -5.17 6.61 7.11
C SER A 117 -4.39 5.37 6.67
N GLU A 118 -4.92 4.66 5.67
CA GLU A 118 -4.33 3.42 5.15
C GLU A 118 -4.25 3.45 3.63
N ILE A 119 -3.30 2.68 3.09
CA ILE A 119 -3.16 2.48 1.65
C ILE A 119 -3.68 1.09 1.33
N PHE A 120 -4.67 1.02 0.45
CA PHE A 120 -5.20 -0.22 -0.10
C PHE A 120 -4.70 -0.41 -1.53
N TYR A 121 -4.51 -1.65 -1.96
CA TYR A 121 -4.17 -1.95 -3.35
C TYR A 121 -5.06 -3.03 -3.98
N LEU A 122 -5.54 -2.75 -5.20
CA LEU A 122 -6.34 -3.65 -6.01
C LEU A 122 -5.53 -4.08 -7.24
N LYS A 123 -5.49 -5.39 -7.51
CA LYS A 123 -4.83 -5.94 -8.70
C LYS A 123 -5.67 -5.75 -9.96
N LEU A 124 -5.12 -5.10 -10.98
CA LEU A 124 -5.83 -4.71 -12.20
C LEU A 124 -5.88 -5.81 -13.27
N SER A 125 -4.96 -6.77 -13.24
CA SER A 125 -5.04 -7.97 -14.09
C SER A 125 -6.34 -8.77 -13.91
N ASN A 126 -7.09 -8.55 -12.83
CA ASN A 126 -8.43 -9.11 -12.63
C ASN A 126 -9.41 -8.75 -13.76
N PHE A 127 -9.19 -7.63 -14.46
CA PHE A 127 -10.02 -7.19 -15.59
C PHE A 127 -9.60 -7.79 -16.95
N ASN A 128 -8.46 -8.49 -17.01
CA ASN A 128 -7.91 -9.07 -18.24
C ASN A 128 -7.79 -8.08 -19.42
N GLN A 129 -7.40 -6.83 -19.14
CA GLN A 129 -7.18 -5.79 -20.15
C GLN A 129 -5.72 -5.30 -20.13
N ASP A 130 -5.16 -5.01 -21.31
CA ASP A 130 -3.84 -4.37 -21.43
C ASP A 130 -3.91 -2.84 -21.28
N GLU A 131 -5.06 -2.23 -21.62
CA GLU A 131 -5.35 -0.82 -21.41
C GLU A 131 -6.77 -0.67 -20.84
N LEU A 132 -6.94 0.14 -19.80
CA LEU A 132 -8.20 0.30 -19.09
C LEU A 132 -8.37 1.75 -18.61
N VAL A 133 -9.56 2.32 -18.80
CA VAL A 133 -9.95 3.57 -18.13
C VAL A 133 -10.77 3.20 -16.90
N ILE A 134 -10.28 3.57 -15.72
CA ILE A 134 -10.92 3.28 -14.44
C ILE A 134 -11.68 4.54 -14.01
N ASN A 135 -12.99 4.41 -13.88
CA ASN A 135 -13.88 5.41 -13.33
C ASN A 135 -14.15 5.04 -11.88
N PHE A 136 -13.40 5.62 -10.95
CA PHE A 136 -13.54 5.34 -9.53
C PHE A 136 -14.48 6.36 -8.88
N PHE A 137 -15.45 5.90 -8.09
CA PHE A 137 -16.42 6.73 -7.41
C PHE A 137 -16.23 6.62 -5.89
N ASP A 138 -16.16 7.77 -5.22
CA ASP A 138 -16.09 7.85 -3.76
C ASP A 138 -17.48 7.79 -3.10
N TYR A 139 -17.51 7.96 -1.77
CA TYR A 139 -18.73 8.02 -0.97
C TYR A 139 -19.73 9.11 -1.43
N ASN A 140 -19.23 10.20 -1.99
CA ASN A 140 -20.05 11.32 -2.47
C ASN A 140 -20.43 11.19 -3.95
N ASN A 141 -20.15 10.04 -4.57
CA ASN A 141 -20.25 9.80 -6.01
C ASN A 141 -19.40 10.77 -6.86
N VAL A 142 -18.32 11.32 -6.29
CA VAL A 142 -17.32 12.07 -7.04
C VAL A 142 -16.52 11.08 -7.87
N LYS A 143 -16.43 11.36 -9.17
CA LYS A 143 -15.76 10.51 -10.15
C LYS A 143 -14.29 10.91 -10.32
N TYR A 144 -13.41 9.94 -10.13
CA TYR A 144 -11.98 10.00 -10.40
C TYR A 144 -11.69 9.14 -11.64
N VAL A 145 -10.92 9.67 -12.59
CA VAL A 145 -10.57 8.95 -13.82
C VAL A 145 -9.09 8.62 -13.81
N VAL A 146 -8.77 7.34 -13.97
CA VAL A 146 -7.39 6.83 -13.97
C VAL A 146 -7.18 5.98 -15.21
N GLU A 147 -6.12 6.26 -15.97
CA GLU A 147 -5.76 5.46 -17.13
C GLU A 147 -4.69 4.43 -16.75
N TYR A 148 -4.96 3.16 -17.00
CA TYR A 148 -4.04 2.04 -16.81
C TYR A 148 -3.56 1.51 -18.15
N LYS A 149 -2.26 1.23 -18.22
CA LYS A 149 -1.63 0.47 -19.32
C LYS A 149 -0.67 -0.53 -18.74
N ASN A 150 -0.91 -1.81 -19.00
CA ASN A 150 -0.01 -2.89 -18.60
C ASN A 150 1.34 -2.68 -19.32
N ASN A 151 2.42 -2.58 -18.55
CA ASN A 151 3.78 -2.23 -19.00
C ASN A 151 4.02 -0.79 -19.50
N GLY A 152 3.13 0.16 -19.18
CA GLY A 152 3.31 1.58 -19.50
C GLY A 152 2.82 2.48 -18.38
N VAL A 153 3.68 2.76 -17.39
CA VAL A 153 3.35 3.68 -16.28
C VAL A 153 3.01 5.06 -16.87
N SER A 154 1.72 5.34 -17.00
CA SER A 154 1.19 6.61 -17.52
C SER A 154 0.43 7.27 -16.39
N PHE A 155 1.09 8.23 -15.73
CA PHE A 155 0.45 9.08 -14.72
C PHE A 155 -0.46 10.08 -15.43
N VAL A 156 -1.75 9.79 -15.50
CA VAL A 156 -2.74 10.79 -15.92
C VAL A 156 -3.36 11.39 -14.68
N ASN A 157 -2.83 12.53 -14.24
CA ASN A 157 -3.58 13.48 -13.44
C ASN A 157 -4.59 14.13 -14.38
N SER A 158 -5.78 13.56 -14.50
CA SER A 158 -6.92 14.24 -15.13
C SER A 158 -8.14 14.22 -14.23
N GLY A 159 -7.98 14.83 -13.06
CA GLY A 159 -9.05 15.55 -12.39
C GLY A 159 -8.57 16.98 -12.18
N ASN A 160 -9.19 17.95 -12.84
CA ASN A 160 -9.19 19.31 -12.32
C ASN A 160 -10.61 19.64 -11.83
N SER A 161 -10.63 20.17 -10.62
CA SER A 161 -11.69 20.89 -9.91
C SER A 161 -12.70 20.03 -9.14
N SER A 162 -12.61 19.89 -7.81
CA SER A 162 -11.99 20.81 -6.82
C SER A 162 -11.51 20.11 -5.54
N VAL A 163 -10.39 19.40 -5.63
CA VAL A 163 -9.37 19.53 -4.59
C VAL A 163 -8.22 20.23 -5.27
N GLU A 164 -8.00 21.49 -4.93
CA GLU A 164 -6.79 22.17 -5.37
C GLU A 164 -5.63 21.30 -4.86
N LYS A 165 -4.86 20.72 -5.77
CA LYS A 165 -3.51 20.26 -5.42
C LYS A 165 -2.79 21.50 -4.95
N SER A 166 -2.89 21.78 -3.66
CA SER A 166 -2.33 22.95 -3.03
C SER A 166 -0.83 22.82 -3.19
N VAL A 167 -0.31 23.58 -4.16
CA VAL A 167 1.13 23.70 -4.35
C VAL A 167 1.60 24.51 -3.16
N CYS A 168 2.03 23.81 -2.13
CA CYS A 168 2.61 24.46 -0.98
C CYS A 168 3.92 25.14 -1.41
N THR A 169 4.16 26.32 -0.86
CA THR A 169 5.45 26.98 -0.98
C THR A 169 6.53 26.11 -0.33
N ASP A 170 7.73 26.11 -0.89
CA ASP A 170 8.91 25.36 -0.40
C ASP A 170 9.48 25.99 0.89
N ASP A 171 8.61 26.21 1.88
CA ASP A 171 8.97 26.73 3.18
C ASP A 171 9.51 25.61 4.07
N ALA A 172 10.54 25.95 4.85
CA ALA A 172 11.20 25.06 5.78
C ALA A 172 11.03 25.58 7.21
N LYS A 173 10.63 24.72 8.14
CA LYS A 173 10.61 24.98 9.59
C LYS A 173 11.66 24.12 10.27
N ILE A 174 12.44 24.75 11.14
CA ILE A 174 13.43 24.04 11.96
C ILE A 174 12.75 23.57 13.25
N CYS A 175 12.93 22.29 13.57
CA CYS A 175 12.48 21.65 14.80
C CYS A 175 13.50 21.83 15.93
N SER A 176 13.10 21.60 17.18
CA SER A 176 13.97 21.78 18.35
C SER A 176 15.20 20.88 18.36
N ASP A 177 15.15 19.73 17.67
CA ASP A 177 16.26 18.79 17.45
C ASP A 177 17.19 19.21 16.29
N GLY A 178 16.86 20.29 15.58
CA GLY A 178 17.58 20.77 14.41
C GLY A 178 17.13 20.15 13.07
N SER A 179 16.13 19.26 13.07
CA SER A 179 15.56 18.74 11.81
C SER A 179 14.81 19.83 11.06
N VAL A 180 14.61 19.64 9.75
CA VAL A 180 13.89 20.58 8.89
C VAL A 180 12.66 19.89 8.32
N VAL A 181 11.49 20.47 8.54
CA VAL A 181 10.21 19.97 8.02
C VAL A 181 9.62 20.95 7.01
N GLY A 182 8.99 20.42 5.97
CA GLY A 182 8.29 21.19 4.95
C GLY A 182 6.79 21.28 5.23
N ARG A 183 6.08 22.03 4.38
CA ARG A 183 4.61 22.04 4.35
C ARG A 183 4.08 20.83 3.59
N ILE A 184 2.95 20.29 4.04
CA ILE A 184 2.24 19.21 3.36
C ILE A 184 0.79 19.64 3.08
N GLY A 185 0.27 19.24 1.91
CA GLY A 185 -1.13 19.51 1.54
C GLY A 185 -2.13 18.66 2.35
N PRO A 186 -3.44 18.96 2.29
CA PRO A 186 -4.12 19.98 1.46
C PRO A 186 -4.10 21.41 2.05
N ASN A 187 -3.88 21.58 3.35
CA ASN A 187 -3.93 22.88 4.04
C ASN A 187 -2.56 23.60 4.14
N CYS A 188 -1.50 23.01 3.57
CA CYS A 188 -0.13 23.52 3.62
C CYS A 188 0.39 23.77 5.05
N GLU A 189 0.06 22.88 5.96
CA GLU A 189 0.58 22.91 7.33
C GLU A 189 1.96 22.24 7.39
N PHE A 190 2.80 22.67 8.35
CA PHE A 190 4.08 22.01 8.57
C PHE A 190 3.87 20.60 9.09
N GLN A 191 4.56 19.62 8.48
CA GLN A 191 4.65 18.28 9.04
C GLN A 191 5.12 18.35 10.50
N SER A 192 4.52 17.55 11.38
CA SER A 192 4.91 17.51 12.79
C SER A 192 6.38 17.12 12.95
N CYS A 193 7.10 17.82 13.83
CA CYS A 193 8.45 17.42 14.22
C CYS A 193 8.40 16.02 14.85
N ALA A 194 9.31 15.13 14.46
CA ALA A 194 9.46 13.85 15.14
C ALA A 194 9.96 14.14 16.57
N PHE A 195 9.16 13.80 17.58
CA PHE A 195 9.60 13.89 18.97
C PHE A 195 10.54 12.72 19.24
N VAL A 196 11.84 12.98 19.20
CA VAL A 196 12.82 12.06 19.79
C VAL A 196 12.90 12.42 21.28
N GLU A 197 12.50 11.49 22.14
CA GLU A 197 12.82 11.58 23.57
C GLU A 197 14.34 11.71 23.73
N GLU A 198 14.76 12.78 24.41
CA GLU A 198 16.16 13.12 24.64
C GLU A 198 16.93 11.93 25.21
N ASN A 199 17.81 11.33 24.41
CA ASN A 199 18.93 10.54 24.92
C ASN A 199 20.16 10.71 24.01
N ASN A 200 20.96 11.71 24.39
CA ASN A 200 22.41 11.65 24.46
C ASN A 200 23.22 11.25 23.20
N ASN A 201 23.84 12.30 22.63
CA ASN A 201 25.12 12.31 21.92
C ASN A 201 25.26 11.41 20.67
N SER A 202 24.85 11.97 19.53
CA SER A 202 25.42 11.63 18.22
C SER A 202 25.57 12.91 17.39
N CYS A 203 26.81 13.35 17.18
CA CYS A 203 27.13 14.50 16.36
C CYS A 203 27.48 14.00 14.95
N SER A 204 26.65 14.34 13.95
CA SER A 204 26.99 14.16 12.54
C SER A 204 27.46 15.50 11.97
N LYS A 205 28.78 15.57 11.76
CA LYS A 205 29.55 16.38 10.82
C LYS A 205 28.94 17.71 10.37
N ASP A 206 29.49 18.83 10.87
CA ASP A 206 30.31 19.74 10.06
C ASP A 206 30.98 20.84 10.92
N LEU A 207 32.10 21.36 10.41
CA LEU A 207 33.06 22.31 11.00
C LEU A 207 32.48 23.35 11.98
N LYS A 208 33.12 23.51 13.15
CA LYS A 208 32.91 24.68 14.03
C LYS A 208 34.08 25.66 13.93
N VAL A 209 33.76 26.94 13.74
CA VAL A 209 34.65 28.09 13.92
C VAL A 209 34.35 28.71 15.28
N CYS A 210 35.38 28.93 16.10
CA CYS A 210 35.24 29.59 17.39
C CYS A 210 35.09 31.10 17.22
N SER A 211 34.56 31.79 18.24
CA SER A 211 34.33 33.24 18.21
C SER A 211 35.60 34.10 18.07
N ASP A 212 36.78 33.49 18.17
CA ASP A 212 38.09 34.12 17.92
C ASP A 212 38.61 33.91 16.47
N GLY A 213 37.84 33.21 15.63
CA GLY A 213 38.19 32.93 14.23
C GLY A 213 39.00 31.64 14.01
N THR A 214 39.25 30.85 15.05
CA THR A 214 40.01 29.59 14.93
C THR A 214 39.12 28.46 14.37
N ILE A 215 39.67 27.63 13.48
CA ILE A 215 39.00 26.45 12.91
C ILE A 215 39.70 25.18 13.38
N VAL A 216 38.93 24.22 13.91
CA VAL A 216 39.45 22.89 14.28
C VAL A 216 38.69 21.79 13.52
N SER A 217 39.43 20.92 12.83
CA SER A 217 38.91 19.69 12.24
C SER A 217 39.62 18.49 12.86
N SER A 218 38.84 17.51 13.32
CA SER A 218 39.39 16.25 13.82
C SER A 218 39.55 15.27 12.66
N PHE A 219 40.63 15.38 11.89
CA PHE A 219 41.13 14.27 11.09
C PHE A 219 42.63 14.12 11.30
N SER A 220 42.97 13.09 12.08
CA SER A 220 44.32 12.58 12.23
C SER A 220 44.61 11.63 11.08
N PHE A 221 45.62 11.96 10.27
CA PHE A 221 46.41 10.99 9.52
C PHE A 221 47.87 11.49 9.50
N MET A 222 48.62 11.08 10.52
CA MET A 222 49.91 10.37 10.46
C MET A 222 50.38 10.07 11.88
#